data_AF-A0A972S623-F1
#
_entry.id   AF-A0A972S623-F1
#
_cell.length_a   1.000
_cell.length_b   1.000
_cell.length_c   1.000
_cell.angle_alpha   90.00
_cell.angle_beta   90.00
_cell.angle_gamma   90.00
#
_symmetry.space_group_name_H-M   'P 1'
#
loop_
_entity.id
_entity.type
_entity.pdbx_description
1 polymer ?
#
loop_
_entity_poly.entity_id
_entity_poly.type
_entity_poly.pdbx_seq_one_letter_code
_entity_poly.pdbx_strand_id
1 'polypeptide(L)'
;MAIRREYVEKNRSLWSTLREVLGDEFEEYLRYITSPGYRPYIRANTLKIEPRALKRRLERKGFILEDTVLPYAFRVLHYPAEMGKTLEHFLGYYYVQDLASMLPAHILNPKPHSYVLDIAAAPGSKTTLLSALMDNTGMVFANDASMDRAKALVNNVERMGCLNVVVSIYKGERLARFYREYYDYVLVDAPCSSAGTLHKNPEVALWWSPRDVRTYSRIQYRLLLAGWEMLKPGGRLVYSTCTITYDENEEVVERFIRQTGAKLEPVPDLGIGEVEGAIPGTKRFYPHRTETEGFFLASFRKD
;
A
#
# COMPACT_ATOMS: atom_id res chain seq x y z
N MET A 1 16.81 0.40 10.42
CA MET A 1 17.41 1.26 11.47
C MET A 1 16.42 1.25 12.64
N ALA A 2 16.83 0.90 13.85
CA ALA A 2 15.91 0.82 14.98
C ALA A 2 15.42 2.22 15.41
N ILE A 3 14.16 2.34 15.84
CA ILE A 3 13.68 3.60 16.44
C ILE A 3 14.50 3.90 17.69
N ARG A 4 15.05 5.12 17.79
CA ARG A 4 15.75 5.56 19.00
C ARG A 4 14.74 5.69 20.13
N ARG A 5 15.06 5.20 21.33
CA ARG A 5 14.20 5.36 22.53
C ARG A 5 13.80 6.82 22.77
N GLU A 6 14.65 7.76 22.41
CA GLU A 6 14.39 9.20 22.49
C GLU A 6 13.17 9.65 21.66
N TYR A 7 12.85 8.99 20.55
CA TYR A 7 11.62 9.26 19.78
C TYR A 7 10.36 8.73 20.48
N VAL A 8 10.51 7.68 21.30
CA VAL A 8 9.43 7.13 22.11
C VAL A 8 9.01 8.11 23.21
N GLU A 9 9.97 8.85 23.78
CA GLU A 9 9.67 9.77 24.87
C GLU A 9 9.07 11.11 24.40
N LYS A 10 9.31 11.51 23.14
CA LYS A 10 8.96 12.84 22.62
C LYS A 10 7.51 13.01 22.17
N ASN A 11 6.81 11.95 21.76
CA ASN A 11 5.45 12.04 21.20
C ASN A 11 4.42 11.24 22.00
N ARG A 12 4.08 11.72 23.20
CA ARG A 12 3.13 11.04 24.10
C ARG A 12 1.78 10.71 23.44
N SER A 13 1.28 11.58 22.55
CA SER A 13 0.03 11.34 21.83
C SER A 13 0.10 10.11 20.93
N LEU A 14 1.18 9.95 20.15
CA LEU A 14 1.36 8.79 19.28
C LEU A 14 1.33 7.51 20.11
N TRP A 15 2.15 7.43 21.17
CA TRP A 15 2.28 6.21 21.95
C TRP A 15 1.02 5.89 22.76
N SER A 16 0.28 6.90 23.21
CA SER A 16 -1.04 6.70 23.82
C SER A 16 -2.01 6.08 22.82
N THR A 17 -2.10 6.63 21.60
CA THR A 17 -2.96 6.10 20.54
C THR A 17 -2.54 4.68 20.14
N LEU A 18 -1.25 4.40 20.00
CA LEU A 18 -0.78 3.06 19.67
C LEU A 18 -1.05 2.04 20.79
N ARG A 19 -0.96 2.46 22.06
CA ARG A 19 -1.33 1.61 23.21
C ARG A 19 -2.81 1.27 23.21
N GLU A 20 -3.66 2.23 22.86
CA GLU A 20 -5.10 2.00 22.70
C GLU A 20 -5.42 1.02 21.55
N VAL A 21 -4.75 1.18 20.41
CA VAL A 21 -4.94 0.30 19.24
C VAL A 21 -4.46 -1.13 19.50
N LEU A 22 -3.28 -1.28 20.12
CA LEU A 22 -2.58 -2.56 20.25
C LEU A 22 -2.91 -3.30 21.55
N GLY A 23 -3.46 -2.62 22.55
CA GLY A 23 -3.80 -3.21 23.85
C GLY A 23 -2.62 -3.96 24.47
N ASP A 24 -2.84 -5.23 24.79
CA ASP A 24 -1.86 -6.12 25.43
C ASP A 24 -0.60 -6.37 24.58
N GLU A 25 -0.69 -6.18 23.26
CA GLU A 25 0.43 -6.39 22.33
C GLU A 25 1.35 -5.17 22.19
N PHE A 26 1.00 -4.05 22.80
CA PHE A 26 1.75 -2.80 22.66
C PHE A 26 3.23 -2.95 23.00
N GLU A 27 3.55 -3.67 24.08
CA GLU A 27 4.93 -3.87 24.52
C GLU A 27 5.72 -4.79 23.56
N GLU A 28 5.06 -5.74 22.92
CA GLU A 28 5.66 -6.59 21.88
C GLU A 28 5.95 -5.80 20.60
N TYR A 29 4.97 -5.00 20.16
CA TYR A 29 5.14 -4.08 19.05
C TYR A 29 6.30 -3.11 19.29
N LEU A 30 6.39 -2.53 20.49
CA LEU A 30 7.47 -1.60 20.85
C LEU A 30 8.85 -2.28 20.78
N ARG A 31 8.96 -3.52 21.27
CA ARG A 31 10.18 -4.33 21.13
C ARG A 31 10.52 -4.57 19.67
N TYR A 32 9.54 -4.88 18.83
CA TYR A 32 9.77 -5.11 17.41
C TYR A 32 10.31 -3.87 16.70
N ILE A 33 9.66 -2.71 16.85
CA ILE A 33 10.09 -1.48 16.14
C ILE A 33 11.41 -0.90 16.67
N THR A 34 11.81 -1.23 17.90
CA THR A 34 13.09 -0.85 18.50
C THR A 34 14.21 -1.87 18.27
N SER A 35 13.90 -3.04 17.71
CA SER A 35 14.91 -4.06 17.43
C SER A 35 15.58 -3.81 16.07
N PRO A 36 16.90 -4.01 15.96
CA PRO A 36 17.55 -4.10 14.66
C PRO A 36 17.08 -5.38 13.98
N GLY A 37 16.61 -5.30 12.72
CA GLY A 37 16.17 -6.51 12.03
C GLY A 37 15.11 -6.34 10.95
N TYR A 38 14.70 -5.12 10.60
CA TYR A 38 13.81 -4.92 9.44
C TYR A 38 14.42 -5.57 8.18
N ARG A 39 13.68 -6.53 7.62
CA ARG A 39 14.01 -7.22 6.38
C ARG A 39 13.15 -6.61 5.27
N PRO A 40 13.75 -5.93 4.29
CA PRO A 40 12.98 -5.34 3.21
C PRO A 40 12.46 -6.42 2.26
N TYR A 41 11.47 -6.02 1.45
CA TYR A 41 10.92 -6.86 0.39
C TYR A 41 11.23 -6.26 -0.98
N ILE A 42 11.32 -7.15 -1.97
CA ILE A 42 11.37 -6.78 -3.39
C ILE A 42 10.24 -7.46 -4.14
N ARG A 43 9.69 -6.74 -5.12
CA ARG A 43 8.67 -7.22 -6.06
C ARG A 43 9.29 -7.38 -7.43
N ALA A 44 9.32 -8.58 -7.97
CA ALA A 44 9.70 -8.85 -9.35
C ALA A 44 8.74 -8.14 -10.31
N ASN A 45 9.30 -7.55 -11.38
CA ASN A 45 8.52 -7.00 -12.47
C ASN A 45 8.26 -8.07 -13.53
N THR A 46 7.08 -8.69 -13.47
CA THR A 46 6.69 -9.77 -14.37
C THR A 46 6.59 -9.35 -15.84
N LEU A 47 6.52 -8.04 -16.15
CA LEU A 47 6.59 -7.52 -17.51
C LEU A 47 7.98 -7.67 -18.15
N LYS A 48 9.03 -7.79 -17.33
CA LYS A 48 10.44 -7.75 -17.79
C LYS A 48 11.23 -9.00 -17.44
N ILE A 49 10.85 -9.69 -16.38
CA ILE A 49 11.59 -10.86 -15.90
C ILE A 49 10.68 -11.81 -15.14
N GLU A 50 10.90 -13.11 -15.34
CA GLU A 50 10.25 -14.14 -14.54
C GLU A 50 10.80 -14.11 -13.09
N PRO A 51 9.95 -14.21 -12.04
CA PRO A 51 10.39 -14.07 -10.65
C PRO A 51 11.53 -15.01 -10.22
N ARG A 52 11.51 -16.29 -10.61
CA ARG A 52 12.57 -17.26 -10.30
C ARG A 52 13.86 -16.92 -11.03
N ALA A 53 13.80 -16.39 -12.25
CA ALA A 53 14.96 -15.89 -12.98
C ALA A 53 15.60 -14.68 -12.29
N LEU A 54 14.79 -13.74 -11.78
CA LEU A 54 15.28 -12.65 -10.94
C LEU A 54 15.97 -13.18 -9.68
N LYS A 55 15.33 -14.09 -8.96
CA LYS A 55 15.87 -14.70 -7.74
C LYS A 55 17.25 -15.32 -7.98
N ARG A 56 17.37 -16.22 -8.96
CA ARG A 56 18.66 -16.85 -9.35
C ARG A 56 19.73 -15.83 -9.74
N ARG A 57 19.32 -14.72 -10.38
CA ARG A 57 20.25 -13.68 -10.81
C ARG A 57 20.81 -12.88 -9.62
N LEU A 58 19.97 -12.55 -8.65
CA LEU A 58 20.36 -11.84 -7.44
C LEU A 58 21.16 -12.75 -6.49
N GLU A 59 20.79 -14.01 -6.34
CA GLU A 59 21.52 -14.98 -5.49
C GLU A 59 22.95 -15.20 -5.98
N ARG A 60 23.17 -15.29 -7.30
CA ARG A 60 24.53 -15.32 -7.88
C ARG A 60 25.36 -14.08 -7.58
N LYS A 61 24.72 -12.97 -7.23
CA LYS A 61 25.38 -11.73 -6.81
C LYS A 61 25.53 -11.62 -5.29
N GLY A 62 25.16 -12.66 -4.53
CA GLY A 62 25.29 -12.73 -3.08
C GLY A 62 24.05 -12.28 -2.30
N PHE A 63 22.90 -12.06 -2.95
CA PHE A 63 21.65 -11.86 -2.21
C PHE A 63 21.16 -13.16 -1.57
N ILE A 64 20.46 -13.05 -0.44
CA ILE A 64 19.70 -14.16 0.15
C ILE A 64 18.23 -13.78 0.14
N LEU A 65 17.42 -14.51 -0.63
CA LEU A 65 16.02 -14.21 -0.88
C LEU A 65 15.12 -15.35 -0.40
N GLU A 66 14.14 -15.01 0.43
CA GLU A 66 13.12 -15.92 0.92
C GLU A 66 11.82 -15.69 0.13
N ASP A 67 11.15 -16.78 -0.24
CA ASP A 67 9.87 -16.71 -0.96
C ASP A 67 8.78 -16.19 -0.01
N THR A 68 7.78 -15.50 -0.56
CA THR A 68 6.61 -15.04 0.22
C THR A 68 5.34 -15.69 -0.31
N VAL A 69 4.20 -15.34 0.29
CA VAL A 69 2.87 -15.78 -0.19
C VAL A 69 2.54 -15.27 -1.59
N LEU A 70 3.19 -14.20 -2.05
CA LEU A 70 3.06 -13.72 -3.43
C LEU A 70 4.18 -14.29 -4.29
N PRO A 71 3.86 -14.94 -5.44
CA PRO A 71 4.85 -15.66 -6.27
C PRO A 71 5.88 -14.74 -6.94
N TYR A 72 5.63 -13.43 -6.94
CA TYR A 72 6.49 -12.40 -7.51
C TYR A 72 7.14 -11.51 -6.44
N ALA A 73 7.07 -11.87 -5.16
CA ALA A 73 7.66 -11.10 -4.07
C ALA A 73 8.62 -11.94 -3.23
N PHE A 74 9.73 -11.32 -2.83
CA PHE A 74 10.77 -11.95 -2.03
C PHE A 74 11.11 -11.08 -0.83
N ARG A 75 11.25 -11.72 0.34
CA ARG A 75 11.85 -11.11 1.53
C ARG A 75 13.36 -11.17 1.37
N VAL A 76 14.05 -10.06 1.62
CA VAL A 76 15.50 -9.95 1.44
C VAL A 76 16.18 -10.12 2.79
N LEU A 77 16.79 -11.30 3.00
CA LEU A 77 17.48 -11.64 4.24
C LEU A 77 18.91 -11.06 4.28
N HIS A 78 19.52 -10.96 3.10
CA HIS A 78 20.85 -10.38 2.91
C HIS A 78 20.95 -9.72 1.54
N TYR A 79 21.61 -8.57 1.47
CA TYR A 79 21.92 -7.87 0.23
C TYR A 79 23.34 -7.27 0.32
N PRO A 80 24.25 -7.60 -0.62
CA PRO A 80 25.65 -7.18 -0.57
C PRO A 80 25.86 -5.74 -1.09
N ALA A 81 24.84 -5.14 -1.68
CA ALA A 81 24.84 -3.77 -2.18
C ALA A 81 23.45 -3.15 -2.02
N GLU A 82 23.40 -1.81 -1.99
CA GLU A 82 22.14 -1.06 -1.90
C GLU A 82 21.21 -1.45 -3.06
N MET A 83 20.03 -2.00 -2.74
CA MET A 83 19.10 -2.55 -3.72
C MET A 83 18.75 -1.54 -4.83
N GLY A 84 18.46 -0.29 -4.45
CA GLY A 84 18.13 0.78 -5.38
C GLY A 84 19.24 1.13 -6.38
N LYS A 85 20.48 0.70 -6.13
CA LYS A 85 21.67 0.95 -6.96
C LYS A 85 22.12 -0.26 -7.78
N THR A 86 21.40 -1.38 -7.69
CA THR A 86 21.70 -2.56 -8.52
C THR A 86 21.35 -2.32 -9.99
N LEU A 87 22.08 -2.97 -10.90
CA LEU A 87 21.76 -2.96 -12.33
C LEU A 87 20.34 -3.48 -12.57
N GLU A 88 19.93 -4.51 -11.86
CA GLU A 88 18.59 -5.11 -11.95
C GLU A 88 17.49 -4.10 -11.58
N HIS A 89 17.71 -3.29 -10.53
CA HIS A 89 16.80 -2.21 -10.18
C HIS A 89 16.75 -1.15 -11.28
N PHE A 90 17.90 -0.73 -11.82
CA PHE A 90 17.98 0.25 -12.91
C PHE A 90 17.27 -0.23 -14.19
N LEU A 91 17.39 -1.51 -14.54
CA LEU A 91 16.69 -2.14 -15.66
C LEU A 91 15.17 -2.29 -15.43
N GLY A 92 14.70 -2.02 -14.21
CA GLY A 92 13.29 -2.17 -13.82
C GLY A 92 12.87 -3.62 -13.62
N TYR A 93 13.79 -4.52 -13.29
CA TYR A 93 13.48 -5.93 -13.05
C TYR A 93 12.78 -6.16 -11.72
N TYR A 94 12.90 -5.21 -10.78
CA TYR A 94 12.15 -5.25 -9.54
C TYR A 94 11.90 -3.86 -8.95
N TYR A 95 10.99 -3.82 -7.99
CA TYR A 95 10.66 -2.67 -7.16
C TYR A 95 10.95 -3.00 -5.70
N VAL A 96 11.60 -2.11 -4.95
CA VAL A 96 11.73 -2.25 -3.48
C VAL A 96 10.44 -1.77 -2.84
N GLN A 97 9.62 -2.70 -2.36
CA GLN A 97 8.25 -2.43 -1.91
C GLN A 97 7.93 -3.42 -0.80
N ASP A 98 7.34 -2.95 0.29
CA ASP A 98 6.91 -3.80 1.39
C ASP A 98 5.79 -4.77 0.95
N LEU A 99 5.74 -5.97 1.52
CA LEU A 99 4.74 -6.98 1.16
C LEU A 99 3.32 -6.46 1.37
N ALA A 100 3.03 -5.79 2.49
CA ALA A 100 1.69 -5.23 2.73
C ALA A 100 1.30 -4.18 1.69
N SER A 101 2.26 -3.39 1.22
CA SER A 101 2.08 -2.43 0.14
C SER A 101 1.81 -3.06 -1.24
N MET A 102 2.01 -4.37 -1.42
CA MET A 102 1.66 -5.09 -2.66
C MET A 102 0.21 -5.59 -2.64
N LEU A 103 -0.33 -5.86 -1.45
CA LEU A 103 -1.62 -6.52 -1.26
C LEU A 103 -2.81 -5.76 -1.86
N PRO A 104 -2.94 -4.42 -1.76
CA PRO A 104 -4.08 -3.73 -2.33
C PRO A 104 -4.28 -3.99 -3.83
N ALA A 105 -3.21 -3.88 -4.60
CA ALA A 105 -3.26 -4.13 -6.04
C ALA A 105 -3.44 -5.63 -6.35
N HIS A 106 -2.81 -6.50 -5.56
CA HIS A 106 -2.99 -7.96 -5.68
C HIS A 106 -4.44 -8.38 -5.43
N ILE A 107 -5.10 -7.84 -4.41
CA ILE A 107 -6.50 -8.14 -4.06
C ILE A 107 -7.46 -7.52 -5.07
N LEU A 108 -7.16 -6.30 -5.55
CA LEU A 108 -7.95 -5.67 -6.60
C LEU A 108 -7.98 -6.57 -7.85
N ASN A 109 -6.84 -7.17 -8.18
CA ASN A 109 -6.66 -8.17 -9.25
C ASN A 109 -7.36 -7.79 -10.56
N PRO A 110 -7.02 -6.64 -11.17
CA PRO A 110 -7.66 -6.20 -12.40
C PRO A 110 -7.40 -7.19 -13.54
N LYS A 111 -8.41 -7.44 -14.35
CA LYS A 111 -8.27 -8.29 -15.54
C LYS A 111 -7.52 -7.55 -16.65
N PRO A 112 -6.84 -8.27 -17.55
CA PRO A 112 -6.38 -7.70 -18.82
C PRO A 112 -7.50 -6.93 -19.53
N HIS A 113 -7.13 -5.86 -20.25
CA HIS A 113 -8.01 -4.96 -20.99
C HIS A 113 -9.02 -4.14 -20.17
N SER A 114 -8.94 -4.17 -18.84
CA SER A 114 -9.81 -3.35 -17.97
C SER A 114 -9.34 -1.90 -17.84
N TYR A 115 -10.22 -1.06 -17.32
CA TYR A 115 -9.96 0.34 -17.00
C TYR A 115 -9.84 0.47 -15.48
N VAL A 116 -8.65 0.82 -15.01
CA VAL A 116 -8.30 0.87 -13.58
C VAL A 116 -7.94 2.29 -13.18
N LEU A 117 -8.46 2.76 -12.05
CA LEU A 117 -8.06 4.01 -11.43
C LEU A 117 -7.16 3.73 -10.23
N ASP A 118 -6.01 4.38 -10.16
CA ASP A 118 -5.19 4.54 -8.96
C ASP A 118 -5.25 6.02 -8.54
N ILE A 119 -6.07 6.33 -7.54
CA ILE A 119 -6.50 7.72 -7.27
C ILE A 119 -5.43 8.57 -6.57
N ALA A 120 -4.46 7.91 -5.91
CA ALA A 120 -3.36 8.49 -5.15
C ALA A 120 -2.07 7.69 -5.41
N ALA A 121 -1.67 7.68 -6.67
CA ALA A 121 -0.77 6.72 -7.27
C ALA A 121 0.72 6.88 -6.86
N ALA A 122 1.17 8.08 -6.48
CA ALA A 122 2.58 8.29 -6.30
C ALA A 122 3.12 7.59 -5.03
N PRO A 123 4.33 7.00 -5.05
CA PRO A 123 5.35 7.10 -6.10
C PRO A 123 5.24 6.02 -7.21
N GLY A 124 4.15 5.27 -7.30
CA GLY A 124 3.88 4.32 -8.41
C GLY A 124 4.12 2.85 -8.11
N SER A 125 4.40 2.47 -6.87
CA SER A 125 4.65 1.07 -6.51
C SER A 125 3.45 0.16 -6.78
N LYS A 126 2.24 0.64 -6.45
CA LYS A 126 0.97 -0.06 -6.69
C LYS A 126 0.53 0.07 -8.16
N THR A 127 0.65 1.26 -8.74
CA THR A 127 0.37 1.51 -10.17
C THR A 127 1.14 0.56 -11.10
N THR A 128 2.44 0.41 -10.87
CA THR A 128 3.30 -0.48 -11.68
C THR A 128 3.00 -1.97 -11.42
N LEU A 129 2.39 -2.32 -10.29
CA LEU A 129 1.87 -3.66 -10.06
C LEU A 129 0.55 -3.88 -10.80
N LEU A 130 -0.38 -2.92 -10.78
CA LEU A 130 -1.62 -2.99 -11.55
C LEU A 130 -1.34 -3.19 -13.05
N SER A 131 -0.43 -2.39 -13.61
CA SER A 131 0.00 -2.52 -15.01
C SER A 131 0.59 -3.90 -15.31
N ALA A 132 1.39 -4.46 -14.40
CA ALA A 132 1.97 -5.79 -14.55
C ALA A 132 0.93 -6.93 -14.43
N LEU A 133 -0.07 -6.81 -13.55
CA LEU A 133 -1.18 -7.77 -13.42
C LEU A 133 -2.07 -7.79 -14.67
N MET A 134 -2.16 -6.65 -15.36
CA MET A 134 -2.92 -6.51 -16.61
C MET A 134 -2.08 -6.84 -17.87
N ASP A 135 -0.84 -7.31 -17.70
CA ASP A 135 0.08 -7.61 -18.79
C ASP A 135 0.22 -6.45 -19.81
N ASN A 136 0.33 -5.21 -19.31
CA ASN A 136 0.40 -4.00 -20.14
C ASN A 136 -0.81 -3.78 -21.08
N THR A 137 -1.95 -4.39 -20.82
CA THR A 137 -3.20 -4.20 -21.60
C THR A 137 -4.20 -3.29 -20.87
N GLY A 138 -5.19 -2.75 -21.58
CA GLY A 138 -6.19 -1.86 -20.97
C GLY A 138 -5.60 -0.50 -20.60
N MET A 139 -6.06 0.09 -19.48
CA MET A 139 -5.57 1.38 -19.02
C MET A 139 -5.53 1.45 -17.49
N VAL A 140 -4.41 1.95 -16.95
CA VAL A 140 -4.27 2.38 -15.55
C VAL A 140 -4.18 3.91 -15.53
N PHE A 141 -5.22 4.57 -15.01
CA PHE A 141 -5.22 6.01 -14.78
C PHE A 141 -4.62 6.28 -13.40
N ALA A 142 -3.39 6.80 -13.38
CA ALA A 142 -2.59 7.01 -12.19
C ALA A 142 -2.58 8.50 -11.82
N ASN A 143 -3.39 8.86 -10.82
CA ASN A 143 -3.54 10.24 -10.37
C ASN A 143 -2.79 10.49 -9.06
N ASP A 144 -2.11 11.62 -8.91
CA ASP A 144 -1.68 12.13 -7.60
C ASP A 144 -1.91 13.64 -7.49
N ALA A 145 -2.20 14.14 -6.29
CA ALA A 145 -2.42 15.58 -6.10
C ALA A 145 -1.11 16.39 -6.05
N SER A 146 0.04 15.73 -5.82
CA SER A 146 1.35 16.36 -5.68
C SER A 146 2.17 16.26 -6.97
N MET A 147 2.52 17.40 -7.56
CA MET A 147 3.40 17.44 -8.72
C MET A 147 4.81 16.88 -8.41
N ASP A 148 5.34 17.11 -7.21
CA ASP A 148 6.66 16.58 -6.85
C ASP A 148 6.66 15.07 -6.71
N ARG A 149 5.61 14.48 -6.12
CA ARG A 149 5.47 13.02 -6.05
C ARG A 149 5.18 12.41 -7.42
N ALA A 150 4.45 13.12 -8.30
CA ALA A 150 4.17 12.67 -9.66
C ALA A 150 5.44 12.49 -10.51
N LYS A 151 6.52 13.26 -10.27
CA LYS A 151 7.82 13.05 -10.92
C LYS A 151 8.38 11.65 -10.65
N ALA A 152 8.30 11.20 -9.39
CA ALA A 152 8.73 9.85 -9.01
C ALA A 152 7.83 8.78 -9.63
N LEU A 153 6.52 9.03 -9.71
CA LEU A 153 5.56 8.15 -10.40
C LEU A 153 5.94 7.96 -11.87
N VAL A 154 6.16 9.05 -12.62
CA VAL A 154 6.57 8.98 -14.05
C VAL A 154 7.86 8.17 -14.20
N ASN A 155 8.88 8.48 -13.40
CA ASN A 155 10.16 7.77 -13.47
C ASN A 155 10.00 6.25 -13.20
N ASN A 156 9.17 5.88 -12.22
CA ASN A 156 8.91 4.47 -11.94
C ASN A 156 8.09 3.79 -13.03
N VAL A 157 7.10 4.45 -13.61
CA VAL A 157 6.31 3.93 -14.75
C VAL A 157 7.22 3.63 -15.93
N GLU A 158 8.08 4.56 -16.30
CA GLU A 158 9.05 4.40 -17.40
C GLU A 158 10.07 3.29 -17.09
N ARG A 159 10.71 3.36 -15.91
CA ARG A 159 11.71 2.36 -15.49
C ARG A 159 11.12 0.97 -15.47
N MET A 160 9.87 0.79 -15.03
CA MET A 160 9.21 -0.49 -14.97
C MET A 160 8.64 -0.96 -16.33
N GLY A 161 8.67 -0.11 -17.37
CA GLY A 161 8.19 -0.47 -18.71
C GLY A 161 6.66 -0.64 -18.77
N CYS A 162 5.94 0.16 -17.98
CA CYS A 162 4.49 0.18 -17.97
C CYS A 162 3.98 1.01 -19.15
N LEU A 163 3.35 0.37 -20.13
CA LEU A 163 2.94 0.98 -21.40
C LEU A 163 1.48 1.46 -21.40
N ASN A 164 0.68 0.96 -20.45
CA ASN A 164 -0.76 1.22 -20.34
C ASN A 164 -1.12 2.23 -19.23
N VAL A 165 -0.18 3.05 -18.78
CA VAL A 165 -0.38 3.98 -17.67
C VAL A 165 -0.53 5.42 -18.17
N VAL A 166 -1.60 6.10 -17.76
CA VAL A 166 -1.78 7.54 -17.94
C VAL A 166 -1.55 8.22 -16.60
N VAL A 167 -0.58 9.14 -16.53
CA VAL A 167 -0.28 9.90 -15.31
C VAL A 167 -1.00 11.25 -15.33
N SER A 168 -1.72 11.57 -14.26
CA SER A 168 -2.37 12.88 -14.08
C SER A 168 -2.03 13.53 -12.74
N ILE A 169 -2.11 14.86 -12.70
CA ILE A 169 -1.96 15.63 -11.47
C ILE A 169 -3.27 16.36 -11.18
N TYR A 170 -4.07 15.82 -10.27
CA TYR A 170 -5.35 16.39 -9.89
C TYR A 170 -5.77 16.02 -8.48
N LYS A 171 -6.69 16.79 -7.91
CA LYS A 171 -7.35 16.44 -6.64
C LYS A 171 -8.26 15.24 -6.87
N GLY A 172 -7.87 14.08 -6.35
CA GLY A 172 -8.57 12.82 -6.57
C GLY A 172 -10.06 12.89 -6.22
N GLU A 173 -10.41 13.61 -5.14
CA GLU A 173 -11.78 13.78 -4.68
C GLU A 173 -12.67 14.60 -5.64
N ARG A 174 -12.10 15.18 -6.70
CA ARG A 174 -12.81 15.95 -7.72
C ARG A 174 -12.92 15.21 -9.06
N LEU A 175 -12.26 14.07 -9.23
CA LEU A 175 -12.24 13.32 -10.50
C LEU A 175 -13.62 12.75 -10.89
N ALA A 176 -14.47 12.45 -9.91
CA ALA A 176 -15.82 11.92 -10.15
C ALA A 176 -16.71 12.83 -10.99
N ARG A 177 -16.38 14.13 -11.09
CA ARG A 177 -17.06 15.10 -11.97
C ARG A 177 -16.88 14.79 -13.45
N PHE A 178 -15.82 14.06 -13.81
CA PHE A 178 -15.46 13.76 -15.19
C PHE A 178 -15.64 12.27 -15.53
N TYR A 179 -15.46 11.38 -14.56
CA TYR A 179 -15.34 9.93 -14.79
C TYR A 179 -16.36 9.10 -13.99
N ARG A 180 -17.62 9.54 -13.93
CA ARG A 180 -18.68 8.79 -13.24
C ARG A 180 -18.89 7.42 -13.90
N GLU A 181 -18.88 6.36 -13.09
CA GLU A 181 -19.10 4.97 -13.53
C GLU A 181 -18.25 4.56 -14.75
N TYR A 182 -16.97 4.92 -14.73
CA TYR A 182 -16.06 4.75 -15.86
C TYR A 182 -15.07 3.59 -15.69
N TYR A 183 -14.64 3.33 -14.45
CA TYR A 183 -13.60 2.33 -14.18
C TYR A 183 -14.20 1.00 -13.76
N ASP A 184 -13.60 -0.10 -14.21
CA ASP A 184 -13.96 -1.46 -13.80
C ASP A 184 -13.38 -1.77 -12.41
N TYR A 185 -12.23 -1.15 -12.10
CA TYR A 185 -11.51 -1.32 -10.84
C TYR A 185 -11.01 0.03 -10.32
N VAL A 186 -11.11 0.25 -9.02
CA VAL A 186 -10.60 1.47 -8.36
C VAL A 186 -9.74 1.11 -7.16
N LEU A 187 -8.52 1.63 -7.13
CA LEU A 187 -7.63 1.58 -5.99
C LEU A 187 -7.64 2.94 -5.27
N VAL A 188 -7.97 2.89 -3.98
CA VAL A 188 -7.90 4.01 -3.04
C VAL A 188 -6.85 3.70 -1.97
N ASP A 189 -5.58 3.74 -2.36
CA ASP A 189 -4.46 3.72 -1.42
C ASP A 189 -4.24 5.13 -0.88
N ALA A 190 -4.92 5.45 0.21
CA ALA A 190 -5.12 6.83 0.60
C ALA A 190 -3.93 7.40 1.38
N PRO A 191 -3.61 8.70 1.22
CA PRO A 191 -2.62 9.36 2.07
C PRO A 191 -3.06 9.29 3.53
N CYS A 192 -2.14 8.96 4.43
CA CYS A 192 -2.43 8.70 5.83
C CYS A 192 -1.31 9.21 6.76
N SER A 193 -1.54 9.10 8.06
CA SER A 193 -0.56 9.50 9.09
C SER A 193 0.70 8.62 9.15
N SER A 194 0.74 7.51 8.40
CA SER A 194 1.89 6.60 8.26
C SER A 194 2.37 5.94 9.55
N ALA A 195 1.52 5.89 10.59
CA ALA A 195 1.86 5.33 11.91
C ALA A 195 2.26 3.84 11.86
N GLY A 196 1.82 3.10 10.84
CA GLY A 196 2.19 1.69 10.64
C GLY A 196 3.63 1.48 10.15
N THR A 197 4.33 2.55 9.77
CA THR A 197 5.66 2.46 9.14
C THR A 197 6.83 2.71 10.09
N LEU A 198 6.59 2.88 11.40
CA LEU A 198 7.59 3.32 12.40
C LEU A 198 8.87 2.46 12.46
N HIS A 199 8.78 1.15 12.18
CA HIS A 199 9.95 0.25 12.14
C HIS A 199 10.89 0.53 10.95
N LYS A 200 10.36 1.17 9.89
CA LYS A 200 11.07 1.53 8.66
C LYS A 200 11.41 3.03 8.61
N ASN A 201 10.44 3.86 8.99
CA ASN A 201 10.47 5.33 8.97
C ASN A 201 10.29 5.86 10.42
N PRO A 202 11.29 5.72 11.30
CA PRO A 202 11.19 6.12 12.70
C PRO A 202 10.92 7.63 12.88
N GLU A 203 11.25 8.46 11.90
CA GLU A 203 10.98 9.89 11.87
C GLU A 203 9.49 10.24 11.91
N VAL A 204 8.59 9.32 11.55
CA VAL A 204 7.13 9.51 11.70
C VAL A 204 6.80 9.93 13.13
N ALA A 205 7.50 9.38 14.13
CA ALA A 205 7.28 9.74 15.53
C ALA A 205 7.55 11.23 15.84
N LEU A 206 8.33 11.93 15.04
CA LEU A 206 8.70 13.34 15.26
C LEU A 206 7.61 14.32 14.83
N TRP A 207 6.79 13.96 13.85
CA TRP A 207 5.81 14.85 13.24
C TRP A 207 4.37 14.33 13.29
N TRP A 208 4.15 13.07 13.65
CA TRP A 208 2.81 12.51 13.80
C TRP A 208 1.99 13.30 14.82
N SER A 209 0.74 13.61 14.50
CA SER A 209 -0.18 14.28 15.42
C SER A 209 -1.63 13.81 15.26
N PRO A 210 -2.46 13.82 16.33
CA PRO A 210 -3.89 13.55 16.21
C PRO A 210 -4.64 14.52 15.29
N ARG A 211 -4.10 15.73 15.11
CA ARG A 211 -4.64 16.71 14.17
C ARG A 211 -4.48 16.22 12.72
N ASP A 212 -3.34 15.63 12.39
CA ASP A 212 -3.09 15.11 11.04
C ASP A 212 -3.94 13.88 10.77
N VAL A 213 -4.08 12.98 11.76
CA VAL A 213 -4.99 11.81 11.69
C VAL A 213 -6.41 12.25 11.29
N ARG A 214 -6.99 13.23 12.00
CA ARG A 214 -8.32 13.78 11.64
C ARG A 214 -8.36 14.44 10.26
N THR A 215 -7.26 15.05 9.83
CA THR A 215 -7.16 15.68 8.50
C THR A 215 -7.15 14.62 7.40
N TYR A 216 -6.33 13.58 7.57
CA TYR A 216 -6.23 12.46 6.64
C TYR A 216 -7.52 11.65 6.58
N SER A 217 -8.16 11.33 7.70
CA SER A 217 -9.48 10.66 7.75
C SER A 217 -10.53 11.37 6.88
N ARG A 218 -10.58 12.70 6.92
CA ARG A 218 -11.50 13.50 6.06
C ARG A 218 -11.12 13.48 4.58
N ILE A 219 -9.83 13.38 4.26
CA ILE A 219 -9.36 13.27 2.86
C ILE A 219 -9.66 11.86 2.34
N GLN A 220 -9.30 10.83 3.10
CA GLN A 220 -9.55 9.41 2.85
C GLN A 220 -11.03 9.15 2.55
N TYR A 221 -11.93 9.63 3.41
CA TYR A 221 -13.37 9.50 3.19
C TYR A 221 -13.84 10.13 1.86
N ARG A 222 -13.33 11.31 1.52
CA ARG A 222 -13.69 11.99 0.25
C ARG A 222 -13.11 11.26 -0.97
N LEU A 223 -11.91 10.73 -0.88
CA LEU A 223 -11.30 9.91 -1.93
C LEU A 223 -12.06 8.60 -2.13
N LEU A 224 -12.48 7.96 -1.03
CA LEU A 224 -13.25 6.72 -1.07
C LEU A 224 -14.62 6.93 -1.72
N LEU A 225 -15.34 8.00 -1.36
CA LEU A 225 -16.59 8.39 -2.02
C LEU A 225 -16.39 8.66 -3.52
N ALA A 226 -15.38 9.45 -3.89
CA ALA A 226 -15.10 9.74 -5.28
C ALA A 226 -14.75 8.47 -6.07
N GLY A 227 -13.95 7.58 -5.48
CA GLY A 227 -13.63 6.26 -6.05
C GLY A 227 -14.90 5.44 -6.30
N TRP A 228 -15.84 5.43 -5.37
CA TRP A 228 -17.12 4.72 -5.51
C TRP A 228 -18.03 5.29 -6.60
N GLU A 229 -18.08 6.62 -6.75
CA GLU A 229 -18.83 7.27 -7.82
C GLU A 229 -18.23 6.98 -9.21
N MET A 230 -16.91 6.82 -9.29
CA MET A 230 -16.20 6.52 -10.52
C MET A 230 -16.19 5.02 -10.90
N LEU A 231 -16.53 4.15 -9.95
CA LEU A 231 -16.61 2.71 -10.16
C LEU A 231 -17.90 2.33 -10.90
N LYS A 232 -17.79 1.48 -11.92
CA LYS A 232 -18.96 0.89 -12.61
C LYS A 232 -19.76 -0.05 -11.71
N PRO A 233 -21.08 -0.20 -11.95
CA PRO A 233 -21.84 -1.35 -11.43
C PRO A 233 -21.12 -2.67 -11.74
N GLY A 234 -21.09 -3.57 -10.77
CA GLY A 234 -20.33 -4.83 -10.85
C GLY A 234 -18.81 -4.70 -10.70
N GLY A 235 -18.26 -3.48 -10.58
CA GLY A 235 -16.83 -3.22 -10.38
C GLY A 235 -16.34 -3.53 -8.96
N ARG A 236 -15.02 -3.49 -8.76
CA ARG A 236 -14.37 -3.67 -7.45
C ARG A 236 -13.58 -2.43 -7.05
N LEU A 237 -13.70 -2.04 -5.78
CA LEU A 237 -12.89 -1.01 -5.16
C LEU A 237 -12.08 -1.60 -3.99
N VAL A 238 -10.80 -1.27 -3.91
CA VAL A 238 -9.97 -1.58 -2.74
C VAL A 238 -9.53 -0.28 -2.07
N TYR A 239 -9.80 -0.17 -0.78
CA TYR A 239 -9.32 0.89 0.11
C TYR A 239 -8.17 0.38 0.97
N SER A 240 -7.10 1.17 1.08
CA SER A 240 -5.96 0.82 1.93
C SER A 240 -5.24 2.03 2.52
N THR A 241 -4.57 1.80 3.64
CA THR A 241 -3.69 2.78 4.31
C THR A 241 -2.49 2.06 4.95
N CYS A 242 -1.36 2.76 5.10
CA CYS A 242 -0.21 2.30 5.91
C CYS A 242 -0.22 2.86 7.34
N THR A 243 -1.42 2.97 7.92
CA THR A 243 -1.63 3.36 9.32
C THR A 243 -2.43 2.28 10.05
N ILE A 244 -2.31 2.28 11.38
CA ILE A 244 -3.01 1.35 12.27
C ILE A 244 -4.08 2.03 13.14
N THR A 245 -4.29 3.33 12.94
CA THR A 245 -5.31 4.14 13.64
C THR A 245 -6.72 3.77 13.19
N TYR A 246 -7.66 3.66 14.15
CA TYR A 246 -9.07 3.39 13.84
C TYR A 246 -9.74 4.56 13.08
N ASP A 247 -9.39 5.82 13.41
CA ASP A 247 -9.93 7.03 12.78
C ASP A 247 -9.76 7.07 11.25
N GLU A 248 -8.66 6.52 10.75
CA GLU A 248 -8.30 6.51 9.32
C GLU A 248 -8.76 5.23 8.62
N ASN A 249 -9.16 4.22 9.38
CA ASN A 249 -9.45 2.89 8.86
C ASN A 249 -10.95 2.59 9.04
N GLU A 250 -11.32 1.96 10.15
CA GLU A 250 -12.69 1.53 10.40
C GLU A 250 -13.67 2.67 10.44
N GLU A 251 -13.36 3.81 11.06
CA GLU A 251 -14.29 4.94 11.09
C GLU A 251 -14.58 5.49 9.68
N VAL A 252 -13.58 5.50 8.80
CA VAL A 252 -13.74 5.90 7.39
C VAL A 252 -14.63 4.90 6.66
N VAL A 253 -14.37 3.60 6.84
CA VAL A 253 -15.12 2.53 6.18
C VAL A 253 -16.56 2.46 6.68
N GLU A 254 -16.80 2.50 7.98
CA GLU A 254 -18.14 2.52 8.57
C GLU A 254 -18.97 3.70 8.07
N ARG A 255 -18.35 4.89 8.09
CA ARG A 255 -19.01 6.10 7.58
C ARG A 255 -19.35 5.95 6.10
N PHE A 256 -18.44 5.39 5.31
CA PHE A 256 -18.63 5.15 3.88
C PHE A 256 -19.75 4.15 3.60
N ILE A 257 -19.77 3.00 4.28
CA ILE A 257 -20.82 1.98 4.16
C ILE A 257 -22.18 2.58 4.53
N ARG A 258 -22.27 3.30 5.66
CA ARG A 258 -23.50 3.95 6.11
C ARG A 258 -24.03 4.96 5.08
N GLN A 259 -23.15 5.68 4.40
CA GLN A 259 -23.54 6.70 3.42
C GLN A 259 -23.97 6.12 2.08
N THR A 260 -23.35 5.02 1.65
CA THR A 260 -23.48 4.51 0.26
C THR A 260 -24.26 3.22 0.15
N GLY A 261 -24.43 2.48 1.24
CA GLY A 261 -24.93 1.10 1.21
C GLY A 261 -23.94 0.11 0.59
N ALA A 262 -22.67 0.49 0.39
CA ALA A 262 -21.65 -0.37 -0.20
C ALA A 262 -21.49 -1.67 0.60
N LYS A 263 -21.38 -2.80 -0.10
CA LYS A 263 -21.14 -4.10 0.51
C LYS A 263 -19.65 -4.42 0.48
N LEU A 264 -19.15 -4.89 1.62
CA LEU A 264 -17.80 -5.44 1.70
C LEU A 264 -17.73 -6.75 0.92
N GLU A 265 -16.69 -6.88 0.13
CA GLU A 265 -16.22 -8.15 -0.40
C GLU A 265 -15.10 -8.62 0.54
N PRO A 266 -15.26 -9.71 1.30
CA PRO A 266 -14.29 -10.11 2.31
C PRO A 266 -12.88 -10.25 1.72
N VAL A 267 -11.91 -9.59 2.37
CA VAL A 267 -10.50 -9.75 2.04
C VAL A 267 -10.07 -11.17 2.45
N PRO A 268 -9.48 -11.96 1.53
CA PRO A 268 -9.10 -13.34 1.82
C PRO A 268 -8.04 -13.41 2.92
N ASP A 269 -8.00 -14.55 3.62
CA ASP A 269 -6.87 -14.89 4.48
C ASP A 269 -5.65 -15.23 3.61
N LEU A 270 -4.57 -14.50 3.85
CA LEU A 270 -3.28 -14.59 3.18
C LEU A 270 -2.32 -15.49 3.97
N GLY A 271 -2.63 -15.79 5.24
CA GLY A 271 -1.82 -16.68 6.07
C GLY A 271 -0.46 -16.11 6.45
N ILE A 272 -0.34 -14.78 6.58
CA ILE A 272 0.91 -14.11 6.98
C ILE A 272 0.86 -13.52 8.39
N GLY A 273 -0.16 -13.87 9.19
CA GLY A 273 -0.33 -13.38 10.56
C GLY A 273 -1.14 -12.09 10.67
N GLU A 274 -1.82 -11.68 9.59
CA GLU A 274 -2.79 -10.61 9.62
C GLU A 274 -4.00 -10.97 10.48
N VAL A 275 -4.73 -9.96 10.95
CA VAL A 275 -5.93 -10.15 11.76
C VAL A 275 -7.13 -9.55 11.08
N GLU A 276 -8.32 -10.03 11.45
CA GLU A 276 -9.56 -9.37 11.07
C GLU A 276 -9.64 -7.99 11.72
N GLY A 277 -10.10 -6.99 10.97
CA GLY A 277 -10.37 -5.65 11.50
C GLY A 277 -11.63 -5.63 12.37
N ALA A 278 -11.93 -4.48 13.00
CA ALA A 278 -13.14 -4.38 13.82
C ALA A 278 -14.44 -4.48 12.99
N ILE A 279 -14.32 -4.28 11.67
CA ILE A 279 -15.39 -4.52 10.69
C ILE A 279 -15.14 -5.89 10.03
N PRO A 280 -16.06 -6.86 10.15
CA PRO A 280 -15.90 -8.17 9.54
C PRO A 280 -15.60 -8.12 8.04
N GLY A 281 -14.67 -8.95 7.58
CA GLY A 281 -14.20 -8.98 6.19
C GLY A 281 -13.12 -7.95 5.83
N THR A 282 -12.72 -7.06 6.76
CA THR A 282 -11.53 -6.21 6.62
C THR A 282 -10.31 -6.87 7.25
N LYS A 283 -9.10 -6.46 6.85
CA LYS A 283 -7.84 -7.00 7.39
C LYS A 283 -6.91 -5.91 7.90
N ARG A 284 -6.25 -6.21 9.02
CA ARG A 284 -5.19 -5.40 9.65
C ARG A 284 -3.88 -6.17 9.69
N PHE A 285 -2.80 -5.43 9.46
CA PHE A 285 -1.44 -5.93 9.50
C PHE A 285 -0.70 -5.18 10.59
N TYR A 286 -0.03 -5.92 11.45
CA TYR A 286 0.81 -5.35 12.50
C TYR A 286 2.24 -5.83 12.29
N PRO A 287 3.25 -4.93 12.33
CA PRO A 287 4.63 -5.29 12.01
C PRO A 287 5.19 -6.45 12.83
N HIS A 288 4.88 -6.53 14.12
CA HIS A 288 5.36 -7.60 15.00
C HIS A 288 4.74 -8.96 14.72
N ARG A 289 3.57 -9.02 14.08
CA ARG A 289 2.89 -10.27 13.70
C ARG A 289 3.25 -10.73 12.29
N THR A 290 3.26 -9.78 11.37
CA THR A 290 3.31 -10.04 9.92
C THR A 290 4.70 -9.86 9.32
N GLU A 291 5.60 -9.21 10.07
CA GLU A 291 6.89 -8.74 9.57
C GLU A 291 6.75 -7.89 8.29
N THR A 292 5.67 -7.13 8.18
CA THR A 292 5.40 -6.14 7.11
C THR A 292 5.19 -4.76 7.71
N GLU A 293 4.85 -3.78 6.87
CA GLU A 293 4.30 -2.51 7.34
C GLU A 293 2.97 -2.71 8.05
N GLY A 294 2.69 -1.84 9.04
CA GLY A 294 1.37 -1.74 9.64
C GLY A 294 0.40 -1.19 8.60
N PHE A 295 -0.70 -1.90 8.38
CA PHE A 295 -1.50 -1.72 7.17
C PHE A 295 -2.97 -2.09 7.40
N PHE A 296 -3.86 -1.58 6.55
CA PHE A 296 -5.28 -1.90 6.57
C PHE A 296 -5.84 -2.08 5.15
N LEU A 297 -6.78 -3.00 5.01
CA LEU A 297 -7.41 -3.36 3.75
C LEU A 297 -8.92 -3.53 3.91
N ALA A 298 -9.68 -2.89 3.02
CA ALA A 298 -11.10 -3.15 2.80
C ALA A 298 -11.36 -3.26 1.29
N SER A 299 -12.14 -4.26 0.88
CA SER A 299 -12.56 -4.44 -0.51
C SER A 299 -14.08 -4.34 -0.62
N PHE A 300 -14.57 -3.76 -1.71
CA PHE A 300 -15.98 -3.53 -1.95
C PHE A 300 -16.34 -3.96 -3.36
N ARG A 301 -17.56 -4.48 -3.51
CA ARG A 301 -18.19 -4.74 -4.81
C ARG A 301 -19.36 -3.78 -4.99
N LYS A 302 -19.40 -3.08 -6.12
CA LYS A 302 -20.55 -2.24 -6.46
C LYS A 302 -21.64 -3.12 -7.08
N ASP A 303 -22.85 -3.03 -6.53
CA ASP A 303 -24.03 -3.68 -7.07
C ASP A 303 -24.38 -3.14 -8.47
#